data_AF-A0A4U9UM91-F1
#
_entry.id   AF-A0A4U9UM91-F1
#
_cell.length_a   1.000
_cell.length_b   1.000
_cell.length_c   1.000
_cell.angle_alpha   90.00
_cell.angle_beta   90.00
_cell.angle_gamma   90.00
#
_symmetry.space_group_name_H-M   'P 1'
#
loop_
_entity.id
_entity.type
_entity.pdbx_description
1 polymer ?
#
loop_
_entity_poly.entity_id
_entity_poly.type
_entity_poly.pdbx_seq_one_letter_code
_entity_poly.pdbx_strand_id
1 'polypeptide(L)'
;MPSLVRPPPSLTTKKLSRPRHKPDSTHKTHIQMIFQPIMACKLLLLAIATFSLTEESKMPVGTSPERVDAQAKVTGRARYTDDMTMPGMRHAKYVRSPIAHGLVTRIDTSKALQLPGVEAIFTYQDVPQHGFPTAGHAWSLDANKRDVADKQLLTQHVRHHGDGVAIVVARDVLTAEKAAMLVEVGISGTASDDHS
;
A
#
# COMPACT_ATOMS: atom_id res chain seq x y z
N MET A 1 -70.17 6.01 6.48
CA MET A 1 -69.02 5.35 5.81
C MET A 1 -67.97 6.42 5.54
N PRO A 2 -67.07 6.76 6.48
CA PRO A 2 -66.11 7.84 6.31
C PRO A 2 -64.79 7.30 5.72
N SER A 3 -64.38 7.94 4.63
CA SER A 3 -63.16 7.69 3.84
C SER A 3 -61.89 8.06 4.61
N LEU A 4 -61.04 7.08 4.91
CA LEU A 4 -59.70 7.26 5.48
C LEU A 4 -58.75 7.83 4.42
N VAL A 5 -58.67 9.16 4.35
CA VAL A 5 -57.58 9.86 3.64
C VAL A 5 -56.32 9.75 4.50
N ARG A 6 -55.32 8.99 4.05
CA ARG A 6 -54.01 8.93 4.72
C ARG A 6 -53.24 10.24 4.47
N PRO A 7 -52.62 10.85 5.50
CA PRO A 7 -51.76 12.00 5.29
C PRO A 7 -50.45 11.60 4.57
N PRO A 8 -49.85 12.47 3.75
CA PRO A 8 -48.59 12.19 3.06
C PRO A 8 -47.41 12.10 4.06
N PRO A 9 -46.39 11.27 3.78
CA PRO A 9 -45.26 11.10 4.68
C PRO A 9 -44.46 12.40 4.79
N SER A 10 -44.18 12.81 6.03
CA SER A 10 -43.32 13.95 6.34
C SER A 10 -41.92 13.73 5.78
N LEU A 11 -41.47 14.67 4.95
CA LEU A 11 -40.10 14.74 4.47
C LEU A 11 -39.16 14.91 5.67
N THR A 12 -38.66 13.78 6.17
CA THR A 12 -37.61 13.77 7.17
C THR A 12 -36.34 14.18 6.44
N THR A 13 -35.85 15.38 6.70
CA THR A 13 -34.55 15.84 6.21
C THR A 13 -33.48 14.91 6.81
N LYS A 14 -33.06 13.91 6.04
CA LYS A 14 -31.92 13.06 6.35
C LYS A 14 -30.71 13.99 6.45
N LYS A 15 -30.29 14.32 7.67
CA LYS A 15 -29.03 15.04 7.93
C LYS A 15 -27.95 14.33 7.12
N LEU A 16 -27.43 15.02 6.11
CA LEU A 16 -26.29 14.58 5.33
C LEU A 16 -25.12 14.47 6.31
N SER A 17 -24.86 13.27 6.82
CA SER A 17 -23.67 13.01 7.61
C SER A 17 -22.49 13.24 6.67
N ARG A 18 -21.77 14.35 6.90
CA ARG A 18 -20.53 14.68 6.19
C ARG A 18 -19.64 13.43 6.17
N PRO A 19 -18.98 13.11 5.05
CA PRO A 19 -18.02 12.03 5.03
C PRO A 19 -16.98 12.29 6.14
N ARG A 20 -16.82 11.32 7.06
CA ARG A 20 -15.71 11.31 8.00
C ARG A 20 -14.44 11.17 7.17
N HIS A 21 -13.81 12.30 6.89
CA HIS A 21 -12.43 12.34 6.39
C HIS A 21 -11.57 11.60 7.41
N LYS A 22 -11.03 10.45 6.99
CA LYS A 22 -10.13 9.63 7.81
C LYS A 22 -8.87 10.48 8.03
N PRO A 23 -8.46 10.78 9.28
CA PRO A 23 -7.29 11.60 9.51
C PRO A 23 -6.06 10.85 8.97
N ASP A 24 -5.19 11.65 8.36
CA ASP A 24 -3.89 11.34 7.80
C ASP A 24 -3.21 10.19 8.56
N SER A 25 -2.99 9.07 7.87
CA SER A 25 -2.30 7.90 8.42
C SER A 25 -0.80 8.12 8.39
N THR A 26 -0.32 9.15 9.08
CA THR A 26 1.11 9.34 9.35
C THR A 26 1.50 8.32 10.42
N HIS A 27 1.75 7.09 9.99
CA HIS A 27 2.15 5.99 10.85
C HIS A 27 3.65 6.09 11.18
N LYS A 28 4.06 7.22 11.77
CA LYS A 28 5.30 7.46 12.54
C LYS A 28 5.41 8.94 12.87
N THR A 29 5.87 9.21 14.10
CA THR A 29 6.10 10.51 14.77
C THR A 29 4.88 11.29 15.28
N HIS A 30 4.86 11.43 16.60
CA HIS A 30 3.88 12.13 17.44
C HIS A 30 3.40 13.48 16.86
N ILE A 31 2.08 13.68 16.90
CA ILE A 31 1.32 14.89 16.53
C ILE A 31 1.89 16.20 17.15
N GLN A 32 2.69 16.11 18.20
CA GLN A 32 3.35 17.25 18.86
C GLN A 32 4.42 17.96 18.00
N MET A 33 5.00 17.29 17.00
CA MET A 33 6.07 17.89 16.18
C MET A 33 5.53 18.77 15.03
N ILE A 34 4.25 18.64 14.67
CA ILE A 34 3.62 19.39 13.57
C ILE A 34 3.18 20.80 14.02
N PHE A 35 2.87 21.00 15.31
CA PHE A 35 2.36 22.27 15.81
C PHE A 35 3.42 23.35 16.02
N GLN A 36 4.66 22.97 16.37
CA GLN A 36 5.77 23.90 16.59
C GLN A 36 6.16 24.74 15.34
N PRO A 37 6.26 24.18 14.11
CA PRO A 37 6.61 24.99 12.93
C PRO A 37 5.51 25.95 12.48
N ILE A 38 4.22 25.66 12.74
CA ILE A 38 3.10 26.54 12.35
C ILE A 38 3.12 27.84 13.16
N MET A 39 3.51 27.79 14.44
CA MET A 39 3.65 28.99 15.28
C MET A 39 4.92 29.79 14.97
N ALA A 40 6.03 29.14 14.63
CA ALA A 40 7.26 29.81 14.22
C ALA A 40 7.11 30.55 12.88
N CYS A 41 6.28 30.04 11.97
CA CYS A 41 6.03 30.65 10.66
C CYS A 41 5.31 32.01 10.75
N LYS A 42 4.56 32.28 11.82
CA LYS A 42 3.90 33.59 12.02
C LYS A 42 4.83 34.67 12.57
N LEU A 43 6.00 34.29 13.10
CA LEU A 43 6.98 35.23 13.66
C LEU A 43 8.13 35.58 12.69
N LEU A 44 8.28 34.83 11.59
CA LEU A 44 9.44 34.94 10.68
C LEU A 44 9.28 35.97 9.54
N LEU A 45 8.23 36.78 9.53
CA LEU A 45 8.03 37.80 8.48
C LEU A 45 8.68 39.16 8.81
N LEU A 46 9.45 39.27 9.90
CA LEU A 46 10.07 40.54 10.32
C LEU A 46 11.62 40.53 10.44
N ALA A 47 12.31 39.43 10.13
CA ALA A 47 13.74 39.28 10.43
C ALA A 47 14.60 38.86 9.23
N ILE A 48 14.34 39.41 8.03
CA ILE A 48 15.28 39.33 6.90
C ILE A 48 16.21 40.55 6.97
N ALA A 49 17.11 40.57 7.95
CA ALA A 49 18.30 41.41 7.90
C ALA A 49 19.37 40.76 8.79
N THR A 50 20.51 40.46 8.19
CA THR A 50 21.78 40.06 8.81
C THR A 50 21.76 38.75 9.61
N PHE A 51 22.09 37.64 8.94
CA PHE A 51 22.72 36.52 9.62
C PHE A 51 24.01 36.15 8.88
N SER A 52 25.13 36.64 9.41
CA SER A 52 26.49 36.29 9.03
C SER A 52 26.76 34.82 9.34
N LEU A 53 27.40 34.14 8.40
CA LEU A 53 27.95 32.79 8.55
C LEU A 53 29.21 32.84 9.41
N THR A 54 29.17 32.19 10.57
CA THR A 54 30.34 31.67 11.27
C THR A 54 30.07 30.21 11.57
N GLU A 55 30.68 29.30 10.80
CA GLU A 55 30.71 27.88 11.13
C GLU A 55 31.67 27.65 12.29
N GLU A 56 31.12 27.41 13.48
CA GLU A 56 31.83 26.80 14.58
C GLU A 56 31.55 25.29 14.55
N SER A 57 32.60 24.47 14.49
CA SER A 57 32.48 23.00 14.50
C SER A 57 32.01 22.51 15.87
N LYS A 58 30.69 22.57 16.09
CA LYS A 58 30.05 22.12 17.33
C LYS A 58 29.88 20.61 17.30
N MET A 59 30.39 19.91 18.32
CA MET A 59 30.17 18.47 18.45
C MET A 59 28.65 18.18 18.46
N PRO A 60 28.13 17.34 17.54
CA PRO A 60 26.69 17.19 17.34
C PRO A 60 25.98 16.41 18.45
N VAL A 61 26.74 15.72 19.31
CA VAL A 61 26.19 14.91 20.41
C VAL A 61 25.51 15.80 21.46
N GLY A 62 24.22 15.58 21.70
CA GLY A 62 23.42 16.34 22.67
C GLY A 62 22.74 17.60 22.11
N THR A 63 22.88 17.88 20.82
CA THR A 63 22.16 18.98 20.14
C THR A 63 20.99 18.45 19.30
N SER A 64 20.09 19.33 18.87
CA SER A 64 19.02 19.01 17.90
C SER A 64 19.37 19.59 16.52
N PRO A 65 20.29 18.98 15.77
CA PRO A 65 20.63 19.47 14.43
C PRO A 65 19.45 19.28 13.47
N GLU A 66 19.36 20.15 12.47
CA GLU A 66 18.39 19.98 11.40
C GLU A 66 18.67 18.67 10.64
N ARG A 67 17.62 17.90 10.40
CA ARG A 67 17.74 16.63 9.69
C ARG A 67 17.98 16.93 8.20
N VAL A 68 19.05 16.36 7.62
CA VAL A 68 19.47 16.62 6.23
C VAL A 68 18.34 16.39 5.21
N ASP A 69 17.46 15.42 5.47
CA ASP A 69 16.32 15.09 4.60
C ASP A 69 15.01 15.82 4.99
N ALA A 70 15.00 16.66 6.03
CA ALA A 70 13.81 17.38 6.47
C ALA A 70 13.30 18.33 5.38
N GLN A 71 14.17 19.19 4.85
CA GLN A 71 13.78 20.17 3.84
C GLN A 71 13.19 19.52 2.59
N ALA A 72 13.83 18.45 2.09
CA ALA A 72 13.35 17.73 0.91
C ALA A 72 11.98 17.07 1.15
N LYS A 73 11.75 16.49 2.34
CA LYS A 73 10.48 15.84 2.69
C LYS A 73 9.33 16.83 2.85
N VAL A 74 9.55 17.96 3.52
CA VAL A 74 8.48 18.96 3.75
C VAL A 74 8.17 19.79 2.50
N THR A 75 9.12 19.91 1.57
CA THR A 75 8.91 20.62 0.29
C THR A 75 8.38 19.73 -0.83
N GLY A 76 8.19 18.42 -0.58
CA GLY A 76 7.80 17.45 -1.60
C GLY A 76 8.85 17.20 -2.67
N ARG A 77 10.11 17.61 -2.44
CA ARG A 77 11.24 17.39 -3.36
C ARG A 77 11.95 16.06 -3.14
N ALA A 78 11.66 15.39 -2.02
CA ALA A 78 12.15 14.03 -1.79
C ALA A 78 11.51 13.09 -2.80
N ARG A 79 12.34 12.46 -3.64
CA ARG A 79 11.91 11.41 -4.57
C ARG A 79 11.81 10.08 -3.83
N TYR A 80 10.64 9.46 -3.90
CA TYR A 80 10.42 8.11 -3.40
C TYR A 80 10.48 7.12 -4.56
N THR A 81 10.57 5.83 -4.22
CA THR A 81 10.65 4.74 -5.21
C THR A 81 9.49 4.77 -6.20
N ASP A 82 8.29 5.14 -5.74
CA ASP A 82 7.09 5.23 -6.58
C ASP A 82 7.13 6.42 -7.57
N ASP A 83 7.99 7.42 -7.33
CA ASP A 83 8.17 8.58 -8.22
C ASP A 83 9.20 8.30 -9.33
N MET A 84 9.92 7.18 -9.25
CA MET A 84 10.95 6.83 -10.21
C MET A 84 10.34 6.20 -11.46
N THR A 85 10.72 6.70 -12.64
CA THR A 85 10.31 6.15 -13.93
C THR A 85 11.53 5.85 -14.79
N MET A 86 11.50 4.74 -15.54
CA MET A 86 12.56 4.32 -16.45
C MET A 86 12.01 4.10 -17.86
N PRO A 87 12.78 4.37 -18.92
CA PRO A 87 12.37 4.04 -20.28
C PRO A 87 12.08 2.54 -20.40
N GLY A 88 10.90 2.19 -20.95
CA GLY A 88 10.50 0.79 -21.10
C GLY A 88 10.03 0.10 -19.81
N MET A 89 9.77 0.84 -18.73
CA MET A 89 9.22 0.29 -17.50
C MET A 89 7.92 -0.50 -17.74
N ARG A 90 7.75 -1.59 -17.00
CA ARG A 90 6.52 -2.39 -16.95
C ARG A 90 5.98 -2.41 -15.55
N HIS A 91 4.67 -2.40 -15.45
CA HIS A 91 3.96 -2.43 -14.19
C HIS A 91 3.44 -3.82 -13.92
N ALA A 92 3.85 -4.37 -12.78
CA ALA A 92 3.41 -5.67 -12.31
C ALA A 92 2.39 -5.50 -11.19
N LYS A 93 1.27 -6.24 -11.27
CA LYS A 93 0.25 -6.30 -10.23
C LYS A 93 0.04 -7.73 -9.77
N TYR A 94 0.10 -7.94 -8.46
CA TYR A 94 -0.24 -9.22 -7.85
C TYR A 94 -1.75 -9.45 -7.84
N VAL A 95 -2.16 -10.63 -8.31
CA VAL A 95 -3.48 -11.21 -8.07
C VAL A 95 -3.42 -11.93 -6.73
N ARG A 96 -4.23 -11.46 -5.79
CA ARG A 96 -4.21 -11.90 -4.39
C ARG A 96 -5.37 -12.83 -4.08
N SER A 97 -5.13 -13.80 -3.20
CA SER A 97 -6.17 -14.69 -2.71
C SER A 97 -7.21 -13.94 -1.86
N PRO A 98 -8.51 -14.12 -2.15
CA PRO A 98 -9.61 -13.57 -1.33
C PRO A 98 -9.90 -14.43 -0.09
N ILE A 99 -9.34 -15.64 0.03
CA ILE A 99 -9.57 -16.52 1.18
C ILE A 99 -8.34 -16.64 2.06
N ALA A 100 -8.57 -16.99 3.33
CA ALA A 100 -7.51 -17.17 4.32
C ALA A 100 -6.72 -18.47 4.11
N HIS A 101 -7.35 -19.56 3.68
CA HIS A 101 -6.66 -20.84 3.51
C HIS A 101 -7.31 -21.70 2.43
N GLY A 102 -6.50 -22.30 1.57
CA GLY A 102 -6.98 -23.27 0.57
C GLY A 102 -5.96 -23.56 -0.51
N LEU A 103 -6.33 -24.46 -1.42
CA LEU A 103 -5.47 -24.83 -2.55
C LEU A 103 -6.02 -24.24 -3.85
N VAL A 104 -5.17 -23.56 -4.60
CA VAL A 104 -5.52 -23.03 -5.92
C VAL A 104 -5.72 -24.21 -6.88
N THR A 105 -6.94 -24.40 -7.35
CA THR A 105 -7.32 -25.49 -8.25
C THR A 105 -7.24 -25.05 -9.70
N ARG A 106 -7.60 -23.80 -9.99
CA ARG A 106 -7.64 -23.26 -11.35
C ARG A 106 -7.34 -21.76 -11.34
N ILE A 107 -6.61 -21.30 -12.35
CA ILE A 107 -6.42 -19.88 -12.64
C ILE A 107 -6.84 -19.68 -14.10
N ASP A 108 -7.81 -18.80 -14.35
CA ASP A 108 -8.22 -18.41 -15.69
C ASP A 108 -7.68 -17.01 -16.00
N THR A 109 -6.77 -16.96 -16.98
CA THR A 109 -6.09 -15.74 -17.42
C THR A 109 -6.60 -15.24 -18.78
N SER A 110 -7.56 -15.95 -19.39
CA SER A 110 -8.00 -15.71 -20.77
C SER A 110 -8.51 -14.28 -21.00
N LYS A 111 -9.37 -13.77 -20.09
CA LYS A 111 -9.93 -12.41 -20.16
C LYS A 111 -8.86 -11.34 -19.96
N ALA A 112 -7.90 -11.59 -19.07
CA ALA A 112 -6.84 -10.65 -18.77
C ALA A 112 -5.84 -10.53 -19.94
N LEU A 113 -5.51 -11.63 -20.62
CA LEU A 113 -4.63 -11.64 -21.80
C LEU A 113 -5.22 -10.92 -23.02
N GLN A 114 -6.55 -10.81 -23.11
CA GLN A 114 -7.22 -10.09 -24.19
C GLN A 114 -7.15 -8.55 -24.04
N LEU A 115 -6.78 -8.04 -22.87
CA LEU A 115 -6.69 -6.60 -22.68
C LEU A 115 -5.47 -6.02 -23.42
N PRO A 116 -5.66 -4.95 -24.22
CA PRO A 116 -4.55 -4.29 -24.89
C PRO A 116 -3.60 -3.68 -23.85
N GLY A 117 -2.31 -3.98 -23.97
CA GLY A 117 -1.26 -3.47 -23.09
C GLY A 117 -0.81 -4.44 -22.00
N VAL A 118 -1.47 -5.58 -21.83
CA VAL A 118 -0.94 -6.71 -21.06
C VAL A 118 0.14 -7.42 -21.89
N GLU A 119 1.29 -7.68 -21.30
CA GLU A 119 2.41 -8.34 -21.98
C GLU A 119 2.61 -9.78 -21.52
N ALA A 120 2.43 -10.04 -20.22
CA ALA A 120 2.60 -11.37 -19.66
C ALA A 120 1.76 -11.53 -18.39
N ILE A 121 1.37 -12.77 -18.12
CA ILE A 121 0.78 -13.18 -16.85
C ILE A 121 1.55 -14.41 -16.37
N PHE A 122 2.04 -14.35 -15.15
CA PHE A 122 2.79 -15.42 -14.51
C PHE A 122 1.96 -16.04 -13.40
N THR A 123 1.92 -17.37 -13.37
CA THR A 123 1.26 -18.17 -12.34
C THR A 123 2.30 -18.88 -11.49
N TYR A 124 1.83 -19.61 -10.47
CA TYR A 124 2.71 -20.45 -9.64
C TYR A 124 3.48 -21.51 -10.45
N GLN A 125 3.04 -21.87 -11.66
CA GLN A 125 3.73 -22.87 -12.50
C GLN A 125 4.93 -22.28 -13.26
N ASP A 126 4.90 -20.97 -13.53
CA ASP A 126 5.91 -20.29 -14.36
C ASP A 126 7.12 -19.83 -13.55
N VAL A 127 7.03 -19.84 -12.22
CA VAL A 127 8.08 -19.39 -11.32
C VAL A 127 8.81 -20.56 -10.64
N PRO A 128 10.12 -20.42 -10.38
CA PRO A 128 10.86 -21.39 -9.59
C PRO A 128 10.19 -21.60 -8.23
N GLN A 129 10.03 -22.87 -7.82
CA GLN A 129 9.45 -23.25 -6.54
C GLN A 129 10.43 -23.07 -5.38
N HIS A 130 11.14 -21.94 -5.34
CA HIS A 130 12.04 -21.59 -4.25
C HIS A 130 11.25 -20.90 -3.13
N GLY A 131 11.36 -21.44 -1.92
CA GLY A 131 10.77 -20.82 -0.73
C GLY A 131 11.68 -19.74 -0.17
N PHE A 132 11.08 -18.69 0.37
CA PHE A 132 11.72 -17.58 1.04
C PHE A 132 11.20 -17.48 2.48
N PRO A 133 12.06 -17.11 3.44
CA PRO A 133 11.62 -16.89 4.80
C PRO A 133 10.93 -15.53 4.96
N THR A 134 9.75 -15.54 5.58
CA THR A 134 8.99 -14.31 5.86
C THR A 134 9.46 -13.61 7.14
N ALA A 135 10.10 -14.33 8.07
CA ALA A 135 10.47 -13.82 9.40
C ALA A 135 11.51 -12.69 9.39
N GLY A 136 12.34 -12.60 8.34
CA GLY A 136 13.21 -11.45 8.10
C GLY A 136 14.36 -11.29 9.10
N HIS A 137 14.80 -12.38 9.75
CA HIS A 137 15.99 -12.31 10.61
C HIS A 137 17.26 -12.13 9.78
N ALA A 138 18.29 -11.56 10.42
CA ALA A 138 19.61 -11.43 9.79
C ALA A 138 20.13 -12.81 9.37
N TRP A 139 20.79 -12.87 8.21
CA TRP A 139 21.29 -14.12 7.65
C TRP A 139 22.30 -14.77 8.60
N SER A 140 21.88 -15.85 9.26
CA SER A 140 22.74 -16.61 10.17
C SER A 140 23.69 -17.52 9.38
N LEU A 141 24.96 -17.54 9.78
CA LEU A 141 25.95 -18.52 9.31
C LEU A 141 25.65 -19.93 9.82
N ASP A 142 25.05 -20.04 11.01
CA ASP A 142 24.58 -21.29 11.58
C ASP A 142 23.25 -21.71 10.91
N ALA A 143 23.27 -22.85 10.23
CA ALA A 143 22.15 -23.37 9.44
C ALA A 143 20.92 -23.69 10.31
N ASN A 144 21.11 -24.10 11.56
CA ASN A 144 20.01 -24.43 12.47
C ASN A 144 19.26 -23.20 12.99
N LYS A 145 19.83 -22.01 12.82
CA LYS A 145 19.24 -20.72 13.22
C LYS A 145 18.74 -19.92 12.01
N ARG A 146 18.74 -20.51 10.82
CA ARG A 146 18.16 -19.87 9.65
C ARG A 146 16.66 -19.97 9.70
N ASP A 147 16.03 -18.91 9.22
CA ASP A 147 14.58 -18.88 9.09
C ASP A 147 14.10 -19.96 8.13
N VAL A 148 12.97 -20.57 8.49
CA VAL A 148 12.31 -21.56 7.65
C VAL A 148 11.75 -20.84 6.42
N ALA A 149 12.06 -21.40 5.25
CA ALA A 149 11.51 -20.96 3.97
C ALA A 149 10.02 -21.31 3.89
N ASP A 150 9.18 -20.40 4.36
CA ASP A 150 7.76 -20.63 4.54
C ASP A 150 6.90 -20.11 3.38
N LYS A 151 7.43 -19.26 2.50
CA LYS A 151 6.64 -18.61 1.46
C LYS A 151 7.23 -18.76 0.06
N GLN A 152 6.40 -19.08 -0.93
CA GLN A 152 6.80 -19.04 -2.34
C GLN A 152 6.50 -17.67 -2.95
N LEU A 153 7.19 -17.32 -4.05
CA LEU A 153 6.93 -16.07 -4.78
C LEU A 153 5.47 -16.00 -5.26
N LEU A 154 4.99 -17.08 -5.86
CA LEU A 154 3.59 -17.33 -6.16
C LEU A 154 3.23 -18.70 -5.60
N THR A 155 2.16 -18.76 -4.82
CA THR A 155 1.80 -19.98 -4.08
C THR A 155 0.61 -20.69 -4.72
N GLN A 156 0.70 -22.01 -4.79
CA GLN A 156 -0.47 -22.86 -5.02
C GLN A 156 -1.27 -23.05 -3.73
N HIS A 157 -0.60 -23.11 -2.59
CA HIS A 157 -1.23 -23.29 -1.27
C HIS A 157 -1.33 -21.93 -0.57
N VAL A 158 -2.54 -21.39 -0.52
CA VAL A 158 -2.87 -20.17 0.19
C VAL A 158 -2.88 -20.45 1.68
N ARG A 159 -2.11 -19.67 2.45
CA ARG A 159 -2.00 -19.79 3.91
C ARG A 159 -2.61 -18.60 4.64
N HIS A 160 -2.72 -17.45 3.98
CA HIS A 160 -3.40 -16.29 4.53
C HIS A 160 -4.12 -15.47 3.45
N HIS A 161 -5.06 -14.64 3.89
CA HIS A 161 -5.72 -13.68 3.02
C HIS A 161 -4.68 -12.74 2.40
N GLY A 162 -4.78 -12.49 1.10
CA GLY A 162 -3.85 -11.62 0.40
C GLY A 162 -2.59 -12.30 -0.16
N ASP A 163 -2.47 -13.62 -0.04
CA ASP A 163 -1.36 -14.36 -0.65
C ASP A 163 -1.32 -14.19 -2.19
N GLY A 164 -0.11 -14.08 -2.74
CA GLY A 164 0.10 -13.89 -4.18
C GLY A 164 -0.05 -15.20 -4.94
N VAL A 165 -1.01 -15.26 -5.86
CA VAL A 165 -1.31 -16.46 -6.67
C VAL A 165 -0.83 -16.31 -8.10
N ALA A 166 -0.97 -15.11 -8.67
CA ALA A 166 -0.49 -14.78 -10.00
C ALA A 166 0.02 -13.33 -10.05
N ILE A 167 0.81 -13.00 -11.07
CA ILE A 167 1.27 -11.65 -11.38
C ILE A 167 0.86 -11.32 -12.80
N VAL A 168 0.29 -10.13 -12.98
CA VAL A 168 0.01 -9.56 -14.29
C VAL A 168 1.03 -8.47 -14.58
N VAL A 169 1.64 -8.50 -15.78
CA VAL A 169 2.60 -7.50 -16.25
C VAL A 169 2.01 -6.76 -17.43
N ALA A 170 1.94 -5.43 -17.33
CA ALA A 170 1.41 -4.56 -18.38
C ALA A 170 2.30 -3.32 -18.59
N ARG A 171 2.05 -2.60 -19.68
CA ARG A 171 2.74 -1.34 -20.01
C ARG A 171 2.35 -0.18 -19.11
N ASP A 172 1.12 -0.19 -18.59
CA ASP A 172 0.55 0.89 -17.77
C ASP A 172 0.04 0.35 -16.44
N VAL A 173 0.11 1.17 -15.39
CA VAL A 173 -0.43 0.85 -14.05
C VAL A 173 -1.92 0.51 -14.11
N LEU A 174 -2.71 1.36 -14.77
CA LEU A 174 -4.17 1.18 -14.86
C LEU A 174 -4.54 -0.11 -15.59
N THR A 175 -3.77 -0.45 -16.63
CA THR A 175 -3.97 -1.69 -17.40
C THR A 175 -3.62 -2.91 -16.56
N ALA A 176 -2.52 -2.86 -15.80
CA ALA A 176 -2.14 -3.94 -14.88
C ALA A 176 -3.21 -4.18 -13.80
N GLU A 177 -3.80 -3.10 -13.25
CA GLU A 177 -4.86 -3.21 -12.25
C GLU A 177 -6.16 -3.77 -12.82
N LYS A 178 -6.60 -3.26 -13.97
CA LYS A 178 -7.79 -3.79 -14.66
C LYS A 178 -7.61 -5.26 -15.03
N ALA A 179 -6.44 -5.63 -15.55
CA ALA A 179 -6.16 -7.00 -15.92
C ALA A 179 -6.10 -7.92 -14.69
N ALA A 180 -5.54 -7.48 -13.56
CA ALA A 180 -5.56 -8.24 -12.32
C ALA A 180 -6.98 -8.51 -11.79
N MET A 181 -7.93 -7.60 -12.03
CA MET A 181 -9.35 -7.79 -11.67
C MET A 181 -10.08 -8.80 -12.56
N LEU A 182 -9.59 -9.04 -13.79
CA LEU A 182 -10.19 -9.99 -14.73
C LEU A 182 -9.67 -11.41 -14.58
N VAL A 183 -8.60 -11.63 -13.80
CA VAL A 183 -8.08 -12.96 -13.52
C VAL A 183 -9.00 -13.66 -12.52
N GLU A 184 -9.55 -14.80 -12.94
CA GLU A 184 -10.42 -15.61 -12.08
C GLU A 184 -9.59 -16.72 -11.44
N VAL A 185 -9.67 -16.82 -10.11
CA VAL A 185 -8.93 -17.83 -9.34
C VAL A 185 -9.93 -18.73 -8.62
N GLY A 186 -9.93 -20.01 -8.99
CA GLY A 186 -10.65 -21.06 -8.27
C GLY A 186 -9.77 -21.62 -7.15
N ILE A 187 -10.25 -21.56 -5.92
CA ILE A 187 -9.54 -22.05 -4.74
C ILE A 187 -10.45 -23.03 -4.00
N SER A 188 -10.00 -24.28 -3.84
CA SER A 188 -10.66 -25.25 -2.97
C SER A 188 -10.19 -24.99 -1.54
N GLY A 189 -10.99 -24.25 -0.79
CA GLY A 189 -10.80 -24.00 0.63
C GLY A 189 -12.16 -23.92 1.31
N THR A 190 -12.20 -24.26 2.59
CA THR A 190 -13.40 -24.03 3.40
C THR A 190 -13.58 -22.53 3.51
N ALA A 191 -14.48 -21.96 2.71
CA ALA A 191 -15.11 -20.71 3.06
C ALA A 191 -15.73 -20.95 4.45
N SER A 192 -15.09 -20.44 5.50
CA SER A 192 -15.82 -20.15 6.73
C SER A 192 -16.76 -19.03 6.35
N ASP A 193 -17.95 -19.41 5.88
CA ASP A 193 -19.11 -18.56 5.65
C ASP A 193 -19.55 -17.97 7.00
N ASP A 194 -18.74 -17.09 7.57
CA ASP A 194 -19.03 -16.41 8.83
C ASP A 194 -18.95 -14.90 8.62
N HIS A 195 -20.14 -14.29 8.71
CA HIS A 195 -20.50 -12.88 8.87
C HIS A 195 -21.18 -12.25 7.63
N SER A 196 -22.52 -12.26 7.57
CA SER A 196 -23.50 -11.41 8.31
C SER A 196 -23.58 -9.99 7.77
#